data_AF-A0A327K1I8-F1
#
_entry.id   AF-A0A327K1I8-F1
#
_cell.length_a   1.000
_cell.length_b   1.000
_cell.length_c   1.000
_cell.angle_alpha   90.00
_cell.angle_beta   90.00
_cell.angle_gamma   90.00
#
_symmetry.space_group_name_H-M   'P 1'
#
loop_
_entity.id
_entity.type
_entity.pdbx_description
1 polymer ?
#
loop_
_entity_poly.entity_id
_entity_poly.type
_entity_poly.pdbx_seq_one_letter_code
_entity_poly.pdbx_strand_id
1 'polypeptide(L)'
;MRLARRGAACLLFAAIVGAASTLPASAQVMVPLYRGVQASPAGNVVWNNTSFGISGNPPTLSLFDTFAAVQNNFPCVVQIVASVPAPVAPGSIGTLAVPMPPAQVNPWPVVFDNVPAGHWSIAKAAMFLPPLPSNNQAGNQAALVFQAMTAAIPPAAVVMNGTQQNCQP
;
A
#
# COMPACT_ATOMS: atom_id res chain seq x y z
N MET A 1 84.98 19.27 -1.78
CA MET A 1 83.85 18.40 -1.39
C MET A 1 82.57 19.21 -1.57
N ARG A 2 81.74 18.89 -2.56
CA ARG A 2 80.59 19.70 -3.01
C ARG A 2 79.32 19.34 -2.24
N LEU A 3 78.63 20.38 -1.77
CA LEU A 3 77.34 20.39 -1.08
C LEU A 3 76.21 20.13 -2.10
N ALA A 4 75.31 19.17 -1.87
CA ALA A 4 74.15 18.92 -2.74
C ALA A 4 72.83 18.84 -1.95
N ARG A 5 72.14 19.98 -1.98
CA ARG A 5 70.69 20.29 -1.96
C ARG A 5 69.69 19.18 -1.59
N ARG A 6 68.95 19.42 -0.50
CA ARG A 6 67.66 18.78 -0.17
C ARG A 6 66.55 19.42 -1.03
N GLY A 7 65.88 18.63 -1.86
CA GLY A 7 64.66 19.03 -2.56
C GLY A 7 63.43 18.82 -1.68
N ALA A 8 62.70 19.88 -1.37
CA ALA A 8 61.41 19.81 -0.70
C ALA A 8 60.31 19.67 -1.76
N ALA A 9 59.61 18.53 -1.77
CA ALA A 9 58.43 18.31 -2.59
C ALA A 9 57.21 18.88 -1.86
N CYS A 10 56.66 19.97 -2.38
CA CYS A 10 55.41 20.57 -1.91
C CYS A 10 54.24 19.84 -2.59
N LEU A 11 53.58 18.93 -1.86
CA LEU A 11 52.39 18.20 -2.31
C LEU A 11 51.14 19.10 -2.18
N LEU A 12 50.68 19.63 -3.30
CA LEU A 12 49.38 20.32 -3.42
C LEU A 12 48.25 19.28 -3.41
N PHE A 13 47.50 19.21 -2.31
CA PHE A 13 46.21 18.49 -2.24
C PHE A 13 45.13 19.34 -2.92
N ALA A 14 44.71 18.96 -4.13
CA ALA A 14 43.54 19.52 -4.78
C ALA A 14 42.27 18.85 -4.19
N ALA A 15 41.50 19.60 -3.41
CA ALA A 15 40.19 19.16 -2.92
C ALA A 15 39.17 19.26 -4.07
N ILE A 16 38.77 18.11 -4.61
CA ILE A 16 37.64 18.01 -5.56
C ILE A 16 36.35 18.14 -4.74
N VAL A 17 35.74 19.32 -4.75
CA VAL A 17 34.39 19.54 -4.21
C VAL A 17 33.41 18.91 -5.19
N GLY A 18 33.05 17.65 -4.94
CA GLY A 18 31.98 16.98 -5.66
C GLY A 18 30.64 17.65 -5.31
N ALA A 19 30.03 18.32 -6.29
CA ALA A 19 28.65 18.78 -6.17
C ALA A 19 27.74 17.55 -6.08
N ALA A 20 27.31 17.21 -4.86
CA ALA A 20 26.28 16.22 -4.64
C ALA A 20 24.96 16.78 -5.20
N SER A 21 24.54 16.27 -6.36
CA SER A 21 23.23 16.55 -6.92
C SER A 21 22.17 15.86 -6.05
N THR A 22 21.61 16.59 -5.10
CA THR A 22 20.41 16.15 -4.36
C THR A 22 19.22 16.25 -5.31
N LEU A 23 18.87 15.15 -5.98
CA LEU A 23 17.57 15.07 -6.65
C LEU A 23 16.47 15.29 -5.60
N PRO A 24 15.44 16.09 -5.91
CA PRO A 24 14.33 16.28 -4.98
C PRO A 24 13.67 14.92 -4.71
N ALA A 25 13.56 14.55 -3.44
CA ALA A 25 12.76 13.40 -3.04
C ALA A 25 11.32 13.60 -3.55
N SER A 26 10.75 12.57 -4.16
CA SER A 26 9.36 12.64 -4.62
C SER A 26 8.43 12.91 -3.43
N ALA A 27 7.59 13.94 -3.55
CA ALA A 27 6.59 14.24 -2.53
C ALA A 27 5.66 13.04 -2.37
N GLN A 28 5.34 12.68 -1.13
CA GLN A 28 4.36 11.63 -0.83
C GLN A 28 2.98 12.26 -0.66
N VAL A 29 1.96 11.63 -1.24
CA VAL A 29 0.55 11.98 -1.06
C VAL A 29 -0.22 10.81 -0.48
N MET A 30 -1.28 11.10 0.25
CA MET A 30 -2.15 10.10 0.87
C MET A 30 -3.38 9.89 0.00
N VAL A 31 -3.56 8.67 -0.51
CA VAL A 31 -4.69 8.31 -1.38
C VAL A 31 -5.67 7.44 -0.59
N PRO A 32 -6.92 7.89 -0.37
CA PRO A 32 -7.94 7.04 0.23
C PRO A 32 -8.34 5.96 -0.77
N LEU A 33 -8.35 4.71 -0.30
CA LEU A 33 -8.77 3.57 -1.10
C LEU A 33 -9.94 2.85 -0.43
N TYR A 34 -10.87 2.38 -1.25
CA TYR A 34 -12.18 1.89 -0.83
C TYR A 34 -12.37 0.45 -1.30
N ARG A 35 -12.83 -0.40 -0.39
CA ARG A 35 -13.24 -1.78 -0.66
C ARG A 35 -14.70 -1.95 -0.30
N GLY A 36 -15.53 -2.33 -1.26
CA GLY A 36 -16.88 -2.82 -0.96
C GLY A 36 -16.82 -4.18 -0.27
N VAL A 37 -17.61 -4.35 0.80
CA VAL A 37 -17.62 -5.57 1.62
C VAL A 37 -19.04 -6.04 1.89
N GLN A 38 -19.21 -7.34 2.10
CA GLN A 38 -20.48 -7.89 2.56
C GLN A 38 -20.66 -7.61 4.05
N ALA A 39 -21.91 -7.57 4.49
CA ALA A 39 -22.27 -7.34 5.88
C ALA A 39 -23.44 -8.24 6.31
N SER A 40 -23.54 -8.48 7.62
CA SER A 40 -24.73 -9.09 8.20
C SER A 40 -25.94 -8.13 8.11
N PRO A 41 -27.17 -8.62 8.29
CA PRO A 41 -28.35 -7.74 8.38
C PRO A 41 -28.27 -6.67 9.48
N ALA A 42 -27.40 -6.85 10.48
CA ALA A 42 -27.18 -5.89 11.56
C ALA A 42 -26.11 -4.82 11.24
N GLY A 43 -25.41 -4.92 10.11
CA GLY A 43 -24.38 -3.97 9.68
C GLY A 43 -22.95 -4.39 10.01
N ASN A 44 -22.74 -5.59 10.55
CA ASN A 44 -21.39 -6.08 10.87
C ASN A 44 -20.70 -6.55 9.59
N VAL A 45 -19.49 -6.06 9.31
CA VAL A 45 -18.71 -6.50 8.16
C VAL A 45 -18.40 -8.01 8.26
N VAL A 46 -18.54 -8.70 7.12
CA VAL A 46 -18.16 -10.10 7.00
C VAL A 46 -16.66 -10.19 6.68
N TRP A 47 -15.83 -10.40 7.71
CA TRP A 47 -14.37 -10.45 7.62
C TRP A 47 -13.84 -11.80 7.12
N ASN A 48 -14.10 -12.14 5.86
CA ASN A 48 -13.53 -13.31 5.20
C ASN A 48 -13.38 -13.09 3.68
N ASN A 49 -13.05 -14.15 2.94
CA ASN A 49 -12.89 -14.12 1.49
C ASN A 49 -14.11 -13.62 0.70
N THR A 50 -15.31 -13.59 1.28
CA THR A 50 -16.53 -13.14 0.60
C THR A 50 -16.47 -11.62 0.38
N SER A 51 -15.90 -10.89 1.34
CA SER A 51 -15.68 -9.44 1.26
C SER A 51 -14.32 -9.09 0.64
N PHE A 52 -13.30 -9.91 0.91
CA PHE A 52 -11.91 -9.65 0.54
C PHE A 52 -11.40 -10.63 -0.52
N GLY A 53 -12.28 -11.07 -1.42
CA GLY A 53 -11.97 -12.05 -2.46
C GLY A 53 -10.81 -11.62 -3.35
N ILE A 54 -9.90 -12.57 -3.59
CA ILE A 54 -8.75 -12.44 -4.49
C ILE A 54 -9.07 -13.14 -5.81
N SER A 55 -8.95 -12.43 -6.93
CA SER A 55 -9.30 -12.96 -8.25
C SER A 55 -8.47 -12.31 -9.36
N GLY A 56 -8.68 -12.73 -10.61
CA GLY A 56 -7.94 -12.24 -11.77
C GLY A 56 -6.70 -13.06 -12.11
N ASN A 57 -6.02 -12.65 -13.18
CA ASN A 57 -4.77 -13.24 -13.66
C ASN A 57 -3.80 -12.11 -14.10
N PRO A 58 -2.79 -11.73 -13.30
CA PRO A 58 -2.44 -12.31 -11.99
C PRO A 58 -3.50 -12.03 -10.90
N PRO A 59 -3.58 -12.86 -9.84
CA PRO A 59 -4.57 -12.71 -8.79
C PRO A 59 -4.30 -11.52 -7.87
N THR A 60 -5.30 -10.66 -7.67
CA THR A 60 -5.20 -9.41 -6.87
C THR A 60 -6.42 -9.17 -5.98
N LEU A 61 -6.26 -8.31 -4.97
CA LEU A 61 -7.34 -7.66 -4.23
C LEU A 61 -7.64 -6.31 -4.88
N SER A 62 -8.87 -6.10 -5.33
CA SER A 62 -9.32 -4.84 -5.93
C SER A 62 -9.71 -3.79 -4.88
N LEU A 63 -9.30 -2.55 -5.13
CA LEU A 63 -9.59 -1.34 -4.36
C LEU A 63 -9.93 -0.21 -5.34
N PHE A 64 -10.57 0.85 -4.86
CA PHE A 64 -10.90 2.03 -5.67
C PHE A 64 -10.52 3.32 -4.97
N ASP A 65 -10.07 4.33 -5.68
CA ASP A 65 -9.76 5.66 -5.11
C ASP A 65 -10.98 6.58 -4.93
N THR A 66 -12.17 6.11 -5.33
CA THR A 66 -13.42 6.84 -5.15
C THR A 66 -14.45 5.99 -4.42
N PHE A 67 -15.06 6.57 -3.38
CA PHE A 67 -16.13 5.92 -2.62
C PHE A 67 -17.33 5.56 -3.49
N ALA A 68 -17.65 6.41 -4.47
CA ALA A 68 -18.75 6.22 -5.40
C ALA A 68 -18.65 4.94 -6.25
N ALA A 69 -17.43 4.44 -6.50
CA ALA A 69 -17.22 3.20 -7.26
C ALA A 69 -17.76 1.95 -6.54
N VAL A 70 -17.84 1.99 -5.21
CA VAL A 70 -18.23 0.82 -4.40
C VAL A 70 -19.52 1.02 -3.59
N GLN A 71 -19.85 2.24 -3.17
CA GLN A 71 -20.94 2.50 -2.21
C GLN A 71 -22.31 1.94 -2.64
N ASN A 72 -22.62 1.97 -3.94
CA ASN A 72 -23.94 1.58 -4.46
C ASN A 72 -24.07 0.07 -4.70
N ASN A 73 -22.96 -0.68 -4.63
CA ASN A 73 -22.91 -2.09 -5.01
C ASN A 73 -22.69 -3.01 -3.81
N PHE A 74 -22.38 -2.46 -2.64
CA PHE A 74 -22.03 -3.23 -1.44
C PHE A 74 -22.72 -2.66 -0.20
N PRO A 75 -23.12 -3.52 0.76
CA PRO A 75 -23.81 -3.07 1.97
C PRO A 75 -22.94 -2.16 2.83
N CYS A 76 -21.65 -2.48 2.98
CA CYS A 76 -20.69 -1.66 3.71
C CYS A 76 -19.42 -1.43 2.87
N VAL A 77 -18.62 -0.45 3.28
CA VAL A 77 -17.35 -0.10 2.62
C VAL A 77 -16.26 0.06 3.67
N VAL A 78 -15.07 -0.47 3.39
CA VAL A 78 -13.87 -0.23 4.19
C VAL A 78 -12.99 0.77 3.46
N GLN A 79 -12.65 1.88 4.12
CA GLN A 79 -11.66 2.85 3.66
C GLN A 79 -10.31 2.58 4.33
N ILE A 80 -9.25 2.61 3.54
CA ILE A 80 -7.86 2.65 3.98
C ILE A 80 -7.16 3.84 3.31
N VAL A 81 -5.92 4.12 3.71
CA VAL A 81 -5.11 5.16 3.09
C VAL A 81 -3.76 4.57 2.68
N ALA A 82 -3.37 4.78 1.42
CA ALA A 82 -2.05 4.40 0.91
C ALA A 82 -1.16 5.64 0.77
N SER A 83 0.13 5.50 1.08
CA SER A 83 1.14 6.53 0.79
C SER A 83 1.68 6.32 -0.61
N VAL A 84 1.62 7.34 -1.47
CA VAL A 84 1.96 7.22 -2.89
C VAL A 84 2.90 8.36 -3.31
N PRO A 85 3.97 8.10 -4.08
CA PRO A 85 4.75 9.17 -4.71
C PRO A 85 3.90 9.99 -5.69
N ALA A 86 3.97 11.32 -5.60
CA ALA A 86 3.34 12.23 -6.55
C ALA A 86 4.25 12.51 -7.77
N PRO A 87 3.68 12.77 -8.96
CA PRO A 87 2.25 12.73 -9.27
C PRO A 87 1.72 11.29 -9.34
N VAL A 88 0.44 11.11 -8.98
CA VAL A 88 -0.24 9.82 -9.07
C VAL A 88 -0.73 9.61 -10.50
N ALA A 89 -0.27 8.54 -11.15
CA ALA A 89 -0.63 8.17 -12.51
C ALA A 89 -0.68 6.63 -12.64
N PRO A 90 -1.32 6.06 -13.68
CA PRO A 90 -1.30 4.63 -13.90
C PRO A 90 0.14 4.08 -13.91
N GLY A 91 0.36 3.00 -13.15
CA GLY A 91 1.68 2.44 -12.84
C GLY A 91 2.30 2.95 -11.53
N SER A 92 1.73 3.97 -10.89
CA SER A 92 2.15 4.40 -9.55
C SER A 92 2.00 3.26 -8.55
N ILE A 93 3.01 3.11 -7.69
CA ILE A 93 3.02 2.12 -6.62
C ILE A 93 2.97 2.88 -5.29
N GLY A 94 1.88 2.70 -4.56
CA GLY A 94 1.73 3.11 -3.18
C GLY A 94 2.18 2.02 -2.21
N THR A 95 2.32 2.40 -0.96
CA THR A 95 2.54 1.47 0.15
C THR A 95 1.37 1.53 1.12
N LEU A 96 0.93 0.35 1.54
CA LEU A 96 -0.02 0.16 2.62
C LEU A 96 0.72 -0.46 3.80
N ALA A 97 0.85 0.30 4.88
CA ALA A 97 1.35 -0.23 6.14
C ALA A 97 0.26 -1.14 6.73
N VAL A 98 0.60 -2.41 6.92
CA VAL A 98 -0.33 -3.39 7.49
C VAL A 98 0.09 -3.72 8.93
N PRO A 99 -0.86 -3.76 9.89
CA PRO A 99 -0.57 -4.26 11.21
C PRO A 99 -0.16 -5.73 11.11
N MET A 100 0.88 -6.12 11.85
CA MET A 100 1.30 -7.52 12.00
C MET A 100 0.36 -8.19 13.02
N PRO A 101 -0.87 -8.56 12.64
CA PRO A 101 -1.08 -9.97 12.22
C PRO A 101 -2.26 -10.19 11.24
N PRO A 102 -2.27 -11.25 10.39
CA PRO A 102 -1.22 -12.25 10.11
C PRO A 102 -0.28 -11.88 8.94
N ALA A 103 -0.16 -10.60 8.56
CA ALA A 103 0.58 -10.23 7.35
C ALA A 103 2.07 -10.64 7.42
N GLN A 104 2.50 -11.52 6.51
CA GLN A 104 3.88 -12.02 6.45
C GLN A 104 4.83 -11.03 5.78
N VAL A 105 4.28 -10.19 4.89
CA VAL A 105 5.01 -9.17 4.13
C VAL A 105 4.44 -7.81 4.53
N ASN A 106 5.29 -6.83 4.79
CA ASN A 106 4.91 -5.45 5.12
C ASN A 106 6.05 -4.51 4.67
N PRO A 107 5.76 -3.38 4.01
CA PRO A 107 4.44 -2.92 3.54
C PRO A 107 3.90 -3.73 2.36
N TRP A 108 2.58 -3.69 2.18
CA TRP A 108 1.94 -4.21 0.96
C TRP A 108 2.03 -3.15 -0.14
N PRO A 109 2.68 -3.43 -1.29
CA PRO A 109 2.57 -2.58 -2.46
C PRO A 109 1.13 -2.56 -2.99
N VAL A 110 0.64 -1.36 -3.30
CA VAL A 110 -0.66 -1.13 -3.92
C VAL A 110 -0.43 -0.44 -5.27
N VAL A 111 -0.89 -1.04 -6.35
CA VAL A 111 -0.61 -0.57 -7.72
C VAL A 111 -1.83 0.16 -8.27
N PHE A 112 -1.64 1.36 -8.79
CA PHE A 112 -2.68 2.06 -9.55
C PHE A 112 -2.67 1.57 -11.00
N ASP A 113 -3.56 0.65 -11.36
CA ASP A 113 -3.66 0.17 -12.74
C ASP A 113 -4.70 0.97 -13.56
N ASN A 114 -5.65 1.63 -12.90
CA ASN A 114 -6.70 2.44 -13.52
C ASN A 114 -7.57 1.65 -14.53
N VAL A 115 -7.70 0.34 -14.34
CA VAL A 115 -8.55 -0.53 -15.16
C VAL A 115 -9.48 -1.38 -14.26
N PRO A 116 -10.76 -0.96 -14.05
CA PRO A 116 -11.42 0.23 -14.59
C PRO A 116 -10.94 1.54 -13.95
N ALA A 117 -11.45 2.69 -14.41
CA ALA A 117 -11.04 3.99 -13.89
C ALA A 117 -11.10 4.07 -12.35
N GLY A 118 -10.03 4.56 -11.73
CA GLY A 118 -9.87 4.63 -10.28
C GLY A 118 -9.51 3.31 -9.58
N HIS A 119 -9.25 2.24 -10.33
CA HIS A 119 -8.91 0.93 -9.76
C HIS A 119 -7.46 0.83 -9.30
N TRP A 120 -7.30 0.27 -8.10
CA TRP A 120 -6.04 -0.07 -7.47
C TRP A 120 -6.03 -1.55 -7.10
N SER A 121 -4.86 -2.16 -7.09
CA SER A 121 -4.72 -3.58 -6.81
C SER A 121 -3.58 -3.91 -5.87
N ILE A 122 -3.80 -4.89 -4.99
CA ILE A 122 -2.75 -5.53 -4.18
C ILE A 122 -2.58 -6.95 -4.70
N ALA A 123 -1.40 -7.28 -5.21
CA ALA A 123 -1.14 -8.62 -5.73
C ALA A 123 -1.16 -9.67 -4.62
N LYS A 124 -1.65 -10.88 -4.89
CA LYS A 124 -1.57 -11.98 -3.91
C LYS A 124 -0.13 -12.23 -3.43
N ALA A 125 0.83 -12.13 -4.34
CA ALA A 125 2.25 -12.29 -4.04
C ALA A 125 2.81 -11.18 -3.11
N ALA A 126 2.12 -10.05 -2.97
CA ALA A 126 2.48 -9.00 -2.03
C ALA A 126 2.09 -9.34 -0.57
N MET A 127 1.20 -10.33 -0.38
CA MET A 127 0.66 -10.70 0.94
C MET A 127 1.41 -11.87 1.60
N PHE A 128 2.14 -12.67 0.82
CA PHE A 128 2.76 -13.93 1.24
C PHE A 128 4.13 -14.14 0.62
N LEU A 129 4.98 -14.88 1.33
CA LEU A 129 6.18 -15.47 0.74
C LEU A 129 5.83 -16.78 0.01
N PRO A 130 6.56 -17.18 -1.03
CA PRO A 130 6.36 -18.48 -1.68
C PRO A 130 6.55 -19.66 -0.71
N PRO A 131 5.79 -20.77 -0.87
CA PRO A 131 4.77 -20.99 -1.90
C PRO A 131 3.48 -20.20 -1.63
N LEU A 132 2.89 -19.64 -2.69
CA LEU A 132 1.69 -18.81 -2.57
C LEU A 132 0.45 -19.68 -2.25
N PRO A 133 -0.41 -19.26 -1.30
CA PRO A 133 -1.61 -20.00 -0.95
C PRO A 133 -2.72 -19.85 -2.01
N SER A 134 -3.82 -20.56 -1.78
CA SER A 134 -5.05 -20.41 -2.58
C SER A 134 -5.62 -18.99 -2.47
N ASN A 135 -6.44 -18.58 -3.45
CA ASN A 135 -7.08 -17.27 -3.42
C ASN A 135 -8.04 -17.10 -2.23
N ASN A 136 -8.68 -18.19 -1.77
CA ASN A 136 -9.55 -18.17 -0.60
C ASN A 136 -8.75 -17.88 0.68
N GLN A 137 -7.61 -18.53 0.85
CA GLN A 137 -6.70 -18.28 1.97
C GLN A 137 -6.15 -16.85 1.93
N ALA A 138 -5.79 -16.36 0.74
CA ALA A 138 -5.34 -14.98 0.55
C ALA A 138 -6.44 -13.95 0.88
N GLY A 139 -7.69 -14.22 0.51
CA GLY A 139 -8.80 -13.35 0.86
C GLY A 139 -9.11 -13.33 2.35
N ASN A 140 -9.04 -14.49 3.03
CA ASN A 140 -9.16 -14.54 4.49
C ASN A 140 -8.02 -13.77 5.18
N GLN A 141 -6.80 -13.87 4.66
CA GLN A 141 -5.66 -13.09 5.16
C GLN A 141 -5.87 -11.58 5.01
N ALA A 142 -6.31 -11.13 3.83
CA ALA A 142 -6.66 -9.74 3.60
C ALA A 142 -7.76 -9.27 4.56
N ALA A 143 -8.79 -10.09 4.78
CA ALA A 143 -9.84 -9.77 5.73
C ALA A 143 -9.32 -9.56 7.15
N LEU A 144 -8.47 -10.46 7.65
CA LEU A 144 -7.87 -10.33 8.99
C LEU A 144 -7.02 -9.07 9.12
N VAL A 145 -6.24 -8.74 8.08
CA VAL A 145 -5.42 -7.52 8.07
C VAL A 145 -6.29 -6.27 8.11
N PHE A 146 -7.31 -6.17 7.26
CA PHE A 146 -8.19 -5.00 7.25
C PHE A 146 -9.01 -4.90 8.55
N GLN A 147 -9.42 -6.02 9.14
CA GLN A 147 -10.05 -6.05 10.46
C GLN A 147 -9.10 -5.54 11.56
N ALA A 148 -7.83 -5.95 11.52
CA ALA A 148 -6.83 -5.45 12.46
C ALA A 148 -6.57 -3.94 12.26
N MET A 149 -6.66 -3.44 11.02
CA MET A 149 -6.54 -2.00 10.75
C MET A 149 -7.70 -1.19 11.31
N THR A 150 -8.93 -1.72 11.31
CA THR A 150 -10.08 -1.03 11.92
C THR A 150 -10.02 -1.04 13.45
N ALA A 151 -9.39 -2.05 14.04
CA ALA A 151 -9.19 -2.17 15.49
C ALA A 151 -7.94 -1.45 16.02
N ALA A 152 -7.06 -0.92 15.14
CA ALA A 152 -5.85 -0.21 15.55
C ALA A 152 -6.16 1.11 16.31
N ILE A 153 -5.19 1.61 17.07
CA ILE A 153 -5.31 2.88 17.81
C ILE A 153 -4.13 3.80 17.42
N PRO A 154 -4.37 4.88 16.65
CA PRO A 154 -5.65 5.22 15.99
C PRO A 154 -6.00 4.22 14.87
N PRO A 155 -7.29 4.11 14.47
CA PRO A 155 -7.69 3.21 13.38
C PRO A 155 -6.99 3.57 12.07
N ALA A 156 -6.39 2.58 11.43
CA ALA A 156 -5.76 2.71 10.10
C ALA A 156 -6.75 2.42 8.95
N ALA A 157 -7.93 1.89 9.30
CA ALA A 157 -9.05 1.69 8.40
C ALA A 157 -10.35 2.15 9.07
N VAL A 158 -11.33 2.56 8.26
CA VAL A 158 -12.65 2.99 8.73
C VAL A 158 -13.72 2.20 7.98
N VAL A 159 -14.76 1.76 8.70
CA VAL A 159 -15.97 1.17 8.10
C VAL A 159 -17.00 2.25 7.88
N MET A 160 -17.63 2.25 6.71
CA MET A 160 -18.63 3.23 6.30
C MET A 160 -19.86 2.53 5.73
N ASN A 161 -20.99 3.24 5.76
CA ASN A 161 -22.24 2.79 5.16
C ASN A 161 -22.10 2.72 3.64
N GLY A 162 -22.50 1.60 3.04
CA GLY A 162 -22.73 1.51 1.60
C GLY A 162 -24.24 1.61 1.34
N THR A 163 -24.82 0.57 0.75
CA THR A 163 -26.28 0.47 0.60
C THR A 163 -27.01 0.20 1.91
N GLN A 164 -26.30 -0.31 2.94
CA GLN A 164 -26.83 -0.55 4.27
C GLN A 164 -26.38 0.54 5.26
N GLN A 165 -27.22 0.81 6.26
CA GLN A 165 -26.91 1.75 7.34
C GLN A 165 -26.34 1.01 8.57
N ASN A 166 -25.69 1.78 9.45
CA ASN A 166 -25.07 1.31 10.71
C ASN A 166 -23.96 0.28 10.49
N CYS A 167 -23.16 0.47 9.44
CA CYS A 167 -22.02 -0.38 9.18
C CYS A 167 -20.97 -0.22 10.27
N GLN A 168 -20.50 -1.36 10.78
CA GLN A 168 -19.50 -1.43 11.83
C GLN A 168 -18.53 -2.60 11.61
N PRO A 169 -17.32 -2.53 12.18
CA PRO A 169 -16.41 -3.67 12.18
C PRO A 169 -17.07 -4.93 12.76
#